data_AF-X1AS33-F1
#
_entry.id   AF-X1AS33-F1
#
_cell.length_a   1.000
_cell.length_b   1.000
_cell.length_c   1.000
_cell.angle_alpha   90.00
_cell.angle_beta   90.00
_cell.angle_gamma   90.00
#
_symmetry.space_group_name_H-M   'P 1'
#
loop_
_entity.id
_entity.type
_entity.pdbx_description
1 polymer ?
#
loop_
_entity_poly.entity_id
_entity_poly.type
_entity_poly.pdbx_seq_one_letter_code
_entity_poly.pdbx_strand_id
1 'polypeptide(L)'
;MQVQMQKSCFYCKDAYNAGFRIEDIGKIIHAKLHSDFGAILDKVQVKLYTDEKQVEELLKVAKPVYKVRDDRIGALTDESVDTFYSCTLCQSFAPNHVCIISPERPGLCGAYNWLDGKASNQINPTGPNQPVKKGELIDEHLGQWKGVNEFVYKNSHQTLATFSAYSMINDPMTSCGCFETVVAVLPMTGGVMVVPREHPDMTPCGMKFSTLAGSVGGGVQTPGFIGVSKFFLTSKKFIKADGGFKRLVWMPKMLKEEIREALQRRSEEIEMPDFLDKIATEEDAVTEEEVLNFIQKVGHPVLEMESMF
;
A
#
# COMPACT_ATOMS: atom_id res chain seq x y z
N MET A 1 10.26 -5.13 5.50
CA MET A 1 10.59 -4.37 6.72
C MET A 1 9.95 -3.01 6.60
N GLN A 2 8.65 -2.87 6.87
CA GLN A 2 8.00 -1.60 7.26
C GLN A 2 6.48 -1.66 7.11
N VAL A 3 5.84 -1.06 8.11
CA VAL A 3 4.72 -0.09 8.10
C VAL A 3 4.60 0.52 9.51
N GLN A 4 5.06 -0.19 10.55
CA GLN A 4 4.87 0.25 11.92
C GLN A 4 5.78 1.39 12.40
N MET A 5 6.84 1.75 11.67
CA MET A 5 7.87 2.68 12.16
C MET A 5 7.72 4.14 11.73
N GLN A 6 6.98 4.42 10.65
CA GLN A 6 6.78 5.78 10.17
C GLN A 6 5.31 6.14 10.29
N LYS A 7 4.93 6.56 11.50
CA LYS A 7 3.62 7.16 11.74
C LYS A 7 3.84 8.64 11.99
N SER A 8 3.23 9.47 11.16
CA SER A 8 3.22 10.91 11.36
C SER A 8 2.03 11.27 12.26
N CYS A 9 2.32 11.88 13.41
CA CYS A 9 1.31 12.38 14.33
C CYS A 9 1.45 13.89 14.47
N PHE A 10 0.35 14.61 14.25
CA PHE A 10 0.25 16.06 14.45
C PHE A 10 -0.80 16.33 15.52
N TYR A 11 -0.57 17.34 16.36
CA TYR A 11 -1.55 17.86 17.30
C TYR A 11 -1.75 19.35 17.04
N CYS A 12 -3.00 19.82 17.12
CA CYS A 12 -3.30 21.24 16.88
C CYS A 12 -3.05 22.08 18.14
N LYS A 13 -2.76 23.38 17.95
CA LYS A 13 -2.58 24.34 19.05
C LYS A 13 -3.82 24.42 19.93
N ASP A 14 -5.01 24.31 19.34
CA ASP A 14 -6.28 24.38 20.06
C ASP A 14 -6.43 23.22 21.04
N ALA A 15 -6.05 22.00 20.66
CA ALA A 15 -6.05 20.85 21.56
C ALA A 15 -5.11 21.07 22.74
N TYR A 16 -3.89 21.56 22.48
CA TYR A 16 -2.93 21.87 23.54
C TYR A 16 -3.45 22.94 24.51
N ASN A 17 -4.06 24.00 23.97
CA ASN A 17 -4.68 25.09 24.74
C ASN A 17 -5.89 24.61 25.55
N ALA A 18 -6.64 23.63 25.04
CA ALA A 18 -7.72 22.96 25.75
C ALA A 18 -7.25 21.97 26.83
N GLY A 19 -5.93 21.81 27.01
CA GLY A 19 -5.35 20.98 28.07
C GLY A 19 -4.82 19.62 27.61
N PHE A 20 -4.86 19.30 26.31
CA PHE A 20 -4.30 18.05 25.80
C PHE A 20 -2.81 17.94 26.12
N ARG A 21 -2.40 16.80 26.66
CA ARG A 21 -1.01 16.45 26.94
C ARG A 21 -0.68 15.10 26.32
N ILE A 22 0.62 14.82 26.18
CA ILE A 22 1.09 13.56 25.58
C ILE A 22 0.55 12.34 26.33
N GLU A 23 0.39 12.41 27.65
CA GLU A 23 -0.18 11.34 28.47
C GLU A 23 -1.61 10.94 28.04
N ASP A 24 -2.38 11.87 27.45
CA ASP A 24 -3.73 11.58 27.01
C ASP A 24 -3.75 10.62 25.81
N ILE A 25 -2.69 10.60 24.99
CA ILE A 25 -2.49 9.56 23.96
C ILE A 25 -2.43 8.19 24.64
N GLY A 26 -1.69 8.08 25.74
CA GLY A 26 -1.57 6.84 26.52
C GLY A 26 -2.90 6.40 27.11
N LYS A 27 -3.67 7.34 27.67
CA LYS A 27 -5.02 7.09 28.21
C LYS A 27 -5.98 6.62 27.11
N ILE A 28 -5.95 7.25 25.93
CA ILE A 28 -6.79 6.88 24.78
C ILE A 28 -6.45 5.47 24.32
N ILE A 29 -5.16 5.15 24.11
CA ILE A 29 -4.72 3.81 23.67
C ILE A 29 -5.16 2.76 24.71
N HIS A 30 -4.90 3.03 26.00
CA HIS A 30 -5.29 2.13 27.09
C HIS A 30 -6.80 1.86 27.09
N ALA A 31 -7.62 2.93 27.10
CA ALA A 31 -9.07 2.81 27.12
C ALA A 31 -9.63 2.10 25.88
N LYS A 32 -9.12 2.44 24.69
CA LYS A 32 -9.55 1.83 23.43
C LYS A 32 -9.18 0.35 23.32
N LEU A 33 -7.98 -0.04 23.75
CA LEU A 33 -7.58 -1.45 23.76
C LEU A 33 -8.46 -2.30 24.67
N HIS A 34 -8.81 -1.80 25.87
CA HIS A 34 -9.76 -2.49 26.75
C HIS A 34 -11.17 -2.53 26.18
N SER A 35 -11.66 -1.41 25.63
CA SER A 35 -12.98 -1.33 25.02
C SER A 35 -13.15 -2.30 23.85
N ASP A 36 -12.14 -2.36 22.97
CA ASP A 36 -12.26 -3.06 21.70
C ASP A 36 -11.80 -4.53 21.80
N PHE A 37 -10.92 -4.85 22.75
CA PHE A 37 -10.29 -6.18 22.89
C PHE A 37 -10.35 -6.75 24.31
N GLY A 38 -11.28 -6.31 25.16
CA GLY A 38 -11.40 -6.77 26.56
C GLY A 38 -11.62 -8.28 26.74
N ALA A 39 -12.07 -8.98 25.69
CA ALA A 39 -12.17 -10.45 25.69
C ALA A 39 -10.80 -11.16 25.54
N ILE A 40 -9.76 -10.43 25.13
CA ILE A 40 -8.41 -10.95 24.84
C ILE A 40 -7.36 -10.33 25.77
N LEU A 41 -7.52 -9.06 26.13
CA LEU A 41 -6.56 -8.29 26.91
C LEU A 41 -7.07 -8.04 28.33
N ASP A 42 -6.35 -8.58 29.33
CA ASP A 42 -6.64 -8.37 30.76
C ASP A 42 -5.96 -7.10 31.32
N LYS A 43 -4.72 -6.81 30.93
CA LYS A 43 -3.95 -5.65 31.42
C LYS A 43 -3.22 -4.96 30.28
N VAL A 44 -3.26 -3.62 30.27
CA VAL A 44 -2.57 -2.79 29.28
C VAL A 44 -1.63 -1.83 29.98
N GLN A 45 -0.37 -1.78 29.53
CA GLN A 45 0.58 -0.73 29.90
C GLN A 45 1.01 0.02 28.64
N VAL A 46 0.86 1.34 28.67
CA VAL A 46 1.34 2.21 27.58
C VAL A 46 2.54 3.01 28.08
N LYS A 47 3.64 2.97 27.32
CA LYS A 47 4.83 3.80 27.57
C LYS A 47 5.06 4.68 26.35
N LEU A 48 5.15 5.99 26.58
CA LEU A 48 5.40 6.99 25.55
C LEU A 48 6.84 7.48 25.72
N TYR A 49 7.64 7.31 24.67
CA TYR A 49 9.04 7.70 24.64
C TYR A 49 9.17 8.91 23.72
N THR A 50 9.66 10.02 24.27
CA THR A 50 9.94 11.27 23.51
C THR A 50 11.41 11.64 23.51
N ASP A 51 12.22 10.99 24.35
CA ASP A 51 13.67 11.13 24.31
C ASP A 51 14.22 10.40 23.07
N GLU A 52 15.01 11.12 22.28
CA GLU A 52 15.54 10.65 21.00
C GLU A 52 16.36 9.36 21.14
N LYS A 53 17.25 9.29 22.14
CA LYS A 53 18.11 8.13 22.35
C LYS A 53 17.29 6.90 22.75
N GLN A 54 16.31 7.07 23.63
CA GLN A 54 15.40 5.98 23.99
C GLN A 54 14.60 5.47 22.78
N VAL A 55 14.14 6.38 21.93
CA VAL A 55 13.43 6.01 20.69
C VAL A 55 14.37 5.21 19.78
N GLU A 56 15.58 5.69 19.51
CA GLU A 56 16.56 4.98 18.67
C GLU A 56 16.87 3.56 19.16
N GLU A 57 17.05 3.37 20.46
CA GLU A 57 17.28 2.04 21.04
C GLU A 57 16.05 1.13 20.89
N LEU A 58 14.84 1.65 21.13
CA LEU A 58 13.61 0.88 20.94
C LEU A 58 13.38 0.51 19.48
N LEU A 59 13.79 1.35 18.53
CA LEU A 59 13.72 1.05 17.10
C LEU A 59 14.57 -0.17 16.74
N LYS A 60 15.72 -0.37 17.40
CA LYS A 60 16.56 -1.58 17.21
C LYS A 60 15.85 -2.85 17.69
N VAL A 61 14.98 -2.75 18.70
CA VAL A 61 14.17 -3.87 19.20
C VAL A 61 12.94 -4.12 18.31
N ALA A 62 12.29 -3.06 17.85
CA ALA A 62 11.05 -3.15 17.08
C ALA A 62 11.28 -3.71 15.66
N LYS A 63 12.37 -3.29 14.99
CA LYS A 63 12.71 -3.71 13.61
C LYS A 63 12.72 -5.24 13.43
N PRO A 64 13.43 -6.03 14.25
CA PRO A 64 13.40 -7.50 14.16
C PRO A 64 12.01 -8.11 14.32
N VAL A 65 11.17 -7.57 15.21
CA VAL A 65 9.81 -8.08 15.43
C VAL A 65 8.96 -7.89 14.18
N TYR A 66 9.07 -6.74 13.52
CA TYR A 66 8.38 -6.48 12.26
C TYR A 66 8.88 -7.39 11.15
N LYS A 67 10.20 -7.62 11.08
CA LYS A 67 10.78 -8.55 10.11
C LYS A 67 10.21 -9.97 10.28
N VAL A 68 10.10 -10.48 11.50
CA VAL A 68 9.50 -11.81 11.76
C VAL A 68 8.04 -11.87 11.32
N ARG A 69 7.27 -10.78 11.53
CA ARG A 69 5.89 -10.70 11.04
C ARG A 69 5.82 -10.71 9.51
N ASP A 70 6.66 -9.93 8.84
CA ASP A 70 6.74 -9.87 7.38
C ASP A 70 7.14 -11.23 6.79
N ASP A 71 8.15 -11.88 7.37
CA ASP A 71 8.68 -13.17 6.90
C ASP A 71 7.65 -14.32 7.02
N ARG A 72 6.70 -14.25 7.98
CA ARG A 72 5.60 -15.23 8.11
C ARG A 72 4.62 -15.20 6.93
N ILE A 73 4.46 -14.06 6.26
CA ILE A 73 3.58 -13.91 5.10
C ILE A 73 4.25 -14.45 3.84
N GLY A 74 5.58 -14.35 3.76
CA GLY A 74 6.35 -14.64 2.54
C GLY A 74 6.19 -16.07 1.98
N ALA A 75 5.65 -17.02 2.76
CA ALA A 75 5.36 -18.37 2.29
C ALA A 75 3.97 -18.53 1.62
N LEU A 76 3.06 -17.56 1.79
CA LEU A 76 1.71 -17.61 1.22
C LEU A 76 1.67 -16.84 -0.10
N THR A 77 1.13 -17.48 -1.14
CA THR A 77 0.83 -16.84 -2.43
C THR A 77 -0.68 -16.76 -2.66
N ASP A 78 -1.11 -15.92 -3.59
CA ASP A 78 -2.52 -15.78 -3.95
C ASP A 78 -3.11 -17.09 -4.52
N GLU A 79 -2.29 -17.93 -5.17
CA GLU A 79 -2.67 -19.27 -5.65
C GLU A 79 -2.85 -20.27 -4.50
N SER A 80 -2.04 -20.15 -3.44
CA SER A 80 -2.03 -21.10 -2.33
C SER A 80 -3.23 -20.99 -1.38
N VAL A 81 -4.07 -19.96 -1.53
CA VAL A 81 -5.26 -19.71 -0.72
C VAL A 81 -6.51 -19.68 -1.58
N ASP A 82 -7.66 -20.10 -1.05
CA ASP A 82 -8.97 -20.00 -1.72
C ASP A 82 -9.78 -18.76 -1.27
N THR A 83 -9.28 -18.08 -0.24
CA THR A 83 -9.97 -17.04 0.50
C THR A 83 -9.07 -15.82 0.65
N PHE A 84 -9.56 -14.67 0.23
CA PHE A 84 -9.01 -13.36 0.55
C PHE A 84 -9.74 -12.76 1.75
N TYR A 85 -9.31 -11.59 2.21
CA TYR A 85 -10.01 -10.85 3.24
C TYR A 85 -10.36 -9.46 2.76
N SER A 86 -11.56 -8.99 3.04
CA SER A 86 -11.91 -7.61 2.81
C SER A 86 -11.46 -6.72 3.98
N CYS A 87 -11.46 -5.41 3.77
CA CYS A 87 -11.43 -4.42 4.83
C CYS A 87 -12.33 -3.24 4.46
N THR A 88 -13.36 -2.99 5.26
CA THR A 88 -14.29 -1.86 5.13
C THR A 88 -14.08 -0.78 6.20
N LEU A 89 -13.00 -0.86 6.98
CA LEU A 89 -12.72 0.05 8.10
C LEU A 89 -12.67 1.53 7.67
N CYS A 90 -12.22 1.79 6.44
CA CYS A 90 -12.09 3.14 5.90
C CYS A 90 -13.38 3.68 5.25
N GLN A 91 -14.51 2.96 5.32
CA GLN A 91 -15.79 3.45 4.81
C GLN A 91 -16.34 4.67 5.58
N SER A 92 -15.82 4.92 6.78
CA SER A 92 -16.04 6.18 7.51
C SER A 92 -15.51 7.41 6.76
N PHE A 93 -14.53 7.23 5.87
CA PHE A 93 -13.95 8.30 5.04
C PHE A 93 -14.38 8.20 3.57
N ALA A 94 -14.36 6.99 3.00
CA ALA A 94 -14.74 6.71 1.62
C ALA A 94 -15.83 5.62 1.59
N PRO A 95 -17.13 5.99 1.61
CA PRO A 95 -18.23 5.05 1.88
C PRO A 95 -18.29 3.83 0.96
N ASN A 96 -17.89 3.97 -0.30
CA ASN A 96 -17.95 2.89 -1.29
C ASN A 96 -16.63 2.12 -1.43
N HIS A 97 -15.59 2.53 -0.69
CA HIS A 97 -14.30 1.86 -0.77
C HIS A 97 -14.33 0.49 -0.07
N VAL A 98 -13.74 -0.50 -0.72
CA VAL A 98 -13.52 -1.84 -0.18
C VAL A 98 -12.10 -2.26 -0.52
N CYS A 99 -11.25 -2.47 0.48
CA CYS A 99 -9.97 -3.13 0.28
C CYS A 99 -10.21 -4.63 0.13
N ILE A 100 -9.61 -5.25 -0.89
CA ILE A 100 -9.45 -6.72 -0.98
C ILE A 100 -7.99 -7.05 -0.72
N ILE A 101 -7.74 -7.81 0.34
CA ILE A 101 -6.41 -8.12 0.87
C ILE A 101 -6.11 -9.58 0.55
N SER A 102 -5.04 -9.79 -0.21
CA SER A 102 -4.50 -11.12 -0.53
C SER A 102 -3.10 -11.29 0.10
N PRO A 103 -2.55 -12.51 0.15
CA PRO A 103 -1.17 -12.72 0.60
C PRO A 103 -0.15 -11.83 -0.10
N GLU A 104 -0.32 -11.60 -1.41
CA GLU A 104 0.62 -10.83 -2.23
C GLU A 104 0.17 -9.38 -2.50
N ARG A 105 -1.00 -8.97 -2.03
CA ARG A 105 -1.51 -7.59 -2.09
C ARG A 105 -2.08 -7.18 -0.72
N PRO A 106 -1.23 -6.63 0.18
CA PRO A 106 -1.71 -6.10 1.45
C PRO A 106 -2.60 -4.87 1.25
N GLY A 107 -3.33 -4.49 2.30
CA GLY A 107 -4.14 -3.27 2.28
C GLY A 107 -3.29 -2.05 1.93
N LEU A 108 -3.88 -1.10 1.20
CA LEU A 108 -3.18 0.07 0.68
C LEU A 108 -2.53 0.97 1.75
N CYS A 109 -3.00 0.90 2.99
CA CYS A 109 -2.37 1.56 4.15
C CYS A 109 -1.07 0.90 4.63
N GLY A 110 -0.77 -0.29 4.09
CA GLY A 110 0.34 -1.16 4.47
C GLY A 110 0.25 -1.78 5.87
N ALA A 111 -0.71 -1.36 6.69
CA ALA A 111 -0.81 -1.82 8.08
C ALA A 111 -1.51 -3.19 8.24
N TYR A 112 -2.28 -3.59 7.23
CA TYR A 112 -3.05 -4.84 7.19
C TYR A 112 -2.54 -5.74 6.07
N ASN A 113 -2.07 -6.92 6.44
CA ASN A 113 -1.84 -8.03 5.51
C ASN A 113 -2.95 -9.09 5.63
N TRP A 114 -2.85 -10.15 4.84
CA TRP A 114 -3.83 -11.24 4.81
C TRP A 114 -4.00 -11.95 6.17
N LEU A 115 -2.90 -12.18 6.91
CA LEU A 115 -2.95 -12.78 8.25
C LEU A 115 -3.64 -11.85 9.26
N ASP A 116 -3.44 -10.54 9.15
CA ASP A 116 -4.14 -9.58 10.01
C ASP A 116 -5.65 -9.58 9.72
N GLY A 117 -6.05 -9.66 8.44
CA GLY A 117 -7.46 -9.80 8.04
C GLY A 117 -8.09 -11.06 8.63
N LYS A 118 -7.37 -12.18 8.57
CA LYS A 118 -7.76 -13.46 9.20
C LYS A 118 -7.90 -13.35 10.71
N ALA A 119 -6.89 -12.83 11.39
CA ALA A 119 -6.89 -12.67 12.84
C ALA A 119 -8.01 -11.70 13.29
N SER A 120 -8.19 -10.58 12.59
CA SER A 120 -9.25 -9.61 12.87
C SER A 120 -10.64 -10.24 12.79
N ASN A 121 -10.91 -11.04 11.75
CA ASN A 121 -12.18 -11.77 11.63
C ASN A 121 -12.38 -12.82 12.73
N GLN A 122 -11.32 -13.53 13.14
CA GLN A 122 -11.39 -14.49 14.26
C GLN A 122 -11.68 -13.82 15.60
N ILE A 123 -11.14 -12.62 15.81
CA ILE A 123 -11.37 -11.81 17.01
C ILE A 123 -12.80 -11.25 17.02
N ASN A 124 -13.24 -10.69 15.88
CA ASN A 124 -14.58 -10.16 15.73
C ASN A 124 -15.17 -10.54 14.36
N PRO A 125 -15.98 -11.61 14.28
CA PRO A 125 -16.60 -12.07 13.03
C PRO A 125 -17.55 -11.04 12.39
N THR A 126 -18.04 -10.07 13.16
CA THR A 126 -18.90 -8.97 12.67
C THR A 126 -18.12 -7.69 12.34
N GLY A 127 -16.79 -7.74 12.47
CA GLY A 127 -15.91 -6.60 12.24
C GLY A 127 -15.74 -6.24 10.76
N PRO A 128 -14.86 -5.26 10.47
CA PRO A 128 -14.67 -4.74 9.10
C PRO A 128 -13.91 -5.70 8.18
N ASN A 129 -13.33 -6.78 8.71
CA ASN A 129 -12.60 -7.77 7.94
C ASN A 129 -13.45 -9.02 7.78
N GLN A 130 -13.86 -9.31 6.55
CA GLN A 130 -14.69 -10.46 6.22
C GLN A 130 -13.94 -11.41 5.27
N PRO A 131 -14.06 -12.73 5.42
CA PRO A 131 -13.50 -13.68 4.46
C PRO A 131 -14.23 -13.55 3.13
N VAL A 132 -13.48 -13.47 2.04
CA VAL A 132 -13.97 -13.37 0.67
C VAL A 132 -13.47 -14.59 -0.08
N LYS A 133 -14.34 -15.58 -0.29
CA LYS A 133 -14.01 -16.75 -1.12
C LYS A 133 -13.83 -16.28 -2.56
N LYS A 134 -12.75 -16.71 -3.22
CA LYS A 134 -12.50 -16.38 -4.62
C LYS A 134 -13.67 -16.83 -5.51
N GLY A 135 -14.12 -18.08 -5.34
CA GLY A 135 -15.18 -18.64 -6.18
C GLY A 135 -14.67 -18.95 -7.59
N GLU A 136 -15.52 -18.78 -8.59
CA GLU A 136 -15.20 -19.00 -10.00
C GLU A 136 -14.16 -17.98 -10.51
N LEU A 137 -13.12 -18.48 -11.17
CA LEU A 137 -12.12 -17.65 -11.85
C LEU A 137 -12.73 -17.06 -13.13
N ILE A 138 -12.71 -15.73 -13.26
CA ILE A 138 -13.18 -15.02 -14.45
C ILE A 138 -12.01 -14.71 -15.38
N ASP A 139 -10.93 -14.14 -14.82
CA ASP A 139 -9.73 -13.78 -15.56
C ASP A 139 -8.50 -13.94 -14.66
N GLU A 140 -7.60 -14.85 -15.02
CA GLU A 140 -6.37 -15.11 -14.26
C GLU A 140 -5.35 -13.98 -14.38
N HIS A 141 -5.27 -13.37 -15.56
CA HIS A 141 -4.31 -12.33 -15.86
C HIS A 141 -4.61 -11.05 -15.08
N LEU A 142 -5.87 -10.61 -15.10
CA LEU A 142 -6.35 -9.45 -14.33
C LEU A 142 -6.52 -9.76 -12.83
N GLY A 143 -6.66 -11.04 -12.48
CA GLY A 143 -6.98 -11.47 -11.13
C GLY A 143 -8.43 -11.09 -10.77
N GLN A 144 -9.37 -11.56 -11.58
CA GLN A 144 -10.80 -11.41 -11.36
C GLN A 144 -11.44 -12.74 -10.99
N TRP A 145 -12.22 -12.73 -9.92
CA TRP A 145 -13.01 -13.88 -9.50
C TRP A 145 -14.43 -13.43 -9.17
N LYS A 146 -15.40 -14.29 -9.49
CA LYS A 146 -16.82 -14.01 -9.30
C LYS A 146 -17.17 -13.71 -7.85
N GLY A 147 -16.66 -14.50 -6.90
CA GLY A 147 -16.94 -14.30 -5.47
C GLY A 147 -16.35 -12.99 -4.93
N VAL A 148 -15.21 -12.55 -5.48
CA VAL A 148 -14.62 -11.25 -5.14
C VAL A 148 -15.46 -10.11 -5.71
N ASN A 149 -15.85 -10.18 -6.98
CA ASN A 149 -16.68 -9.15 -7.62
C ASN A 149 -18.04 -9.01 -6.93
N GLU A 150 -18.71 -10.12 -6.62
CA GLU A 150 -19.99 -10.12 -5.87
C GLU A 150 -19.84 -9.50 -4.49
N PHE A 151 -18.74 -9.80 -3.78
CA PHE A 151 -18.46 -9.19 -2.48
C PHE A 151 -18.22 -7.69 -2.61
N VAL A 152 -17.37 -7.26 -3.55
CA VAL A 152 -17.05 -5.86 -3.79
C VAL A 152 -18.32 -5.09 -4.15
N TYR A 153 -19.10 -5.57 -5.12
CA TYR A 153 -20.35 -4.94 -5.53
C TYR A 153 -21.33 -4.75 -4.36
N LYS A 154 -21.54 -5.78 -3.55
CA LYS A 154 -22.42 -5.71 -2.38
C LYS A 154 -21.92 -4.69 -1.35
N ASN A 155 -20.62 -4.68 -1.06
CA ASN A 155 -20.04 -3.88 0.02
C ASN A 155 -19.59 -2.49 -0.40
N SER A 156 -19.62 -2.19 -1.70
CA SER A 156 -19.39 -0.85 -2.26
C SER A 156 -20.72 -0.12 -2.53
N HIS A 157 -21.83 -0.51 -1.89
CA HIS A 157 -23.16 0.02 -2.18
C HIS A 157 -23.55 -0.06 -3.67
N GLN A 158 -23.17 -1.16 -4.34
CA GLN A 158 -23.48 -1.45 -5.74
C GLN A 158 -22.83 -0.50 -6.76
N THR A 159 -21.81 0.26 -6.36
CA THR A 159 -21.12 1.18 -7.28
C THR A 159 -19.96 0.56 -8.07
N LEU A 160 -19.39 -0.56 -7.60
CA LEU A 160 -18.23 -1.20 -8.21
C LEU A 160 -18.61 -2.59 -8.69
N ALA A 161 -18.79 -2.76 -10.01
CA ALA A 161 -19.21 -4.04 -10.59
C ALA A 161 -18.07 -5.06 -10.66
N THR A 162 -16.86 -4.58 -10.93
CA THR A 162 -15.68 -5.41 -11.21
C THR A 162 -14.46 -4.90 -10.46
N PHE A 163 -13.57 -5.82 -10.15
CA PHE A 163 -12.33 -5.58 -9.43
C PHE A 163 -11.21 -6.43 -10.02
N SER A 164 -10.11 -5.80 -10.44
CA SER A 164 -8.89 -6.47 -10.87
C SER A 164 -7.81 -6.40 -9.79
N ALA A 165 -7.36 -7.56 -9.32
CA ALA A 165 -6.29 -7.65 -8.33
C ALA A 165 -4.91 -7.30 -8.90
N TYR A 166 -4.71 -7.42 -10.22
CA TYR A 166 -3.38 -7.34 -10.84
C TYR A 166 -3.24 -6.27 -11.92
N SER A 167 -4.28 -5.46 -12.17
CA SER A 167 -4.21 -4.33 -13.10
C SER A 167 -4.47 -3.00 -12.40
N MET A 168 -3.76 -1.97 -12.84
CA MET A 168 -4.03 -0.56 -12.53
C MET A 168 -4.82 0.15 -13.64
N ILE A 169 -4.97 -0.49 -14.81
CA ILE A 169 -5.67 0.04 -15.98
C ILE A 169 -7.12 -0.45 -15.99
N ASN A 170 -7.33 -1.75 -15.87
CA ASN A 170 -8.65 -2.36 -15.99
C ASN A 170 -9.26 -2.57 -14.61
N ASP A 171 -10.32 -1.83 -14.28
CA ASP A 171 -11.09 -1.96 -13.03
C ASP A 171 -10.21 -2.05 -11.76
N PRO A 172 -9.31 -1.09 -11.53
CA PRO A 172 -8.39 -1.16 -10.40
C PRO A 172 -9.10 -1.13 -9.04
N MET A 173 -8.40 -1.54 -7.98
CA MET A 173 -8.86 -1.29 -6.62
C MET A 173 -9.01 0.22 -6.37
N THR A 174 -10.15 0.63 -5.81
CA THR A 174 -10.34 2.00 -5.37
C THR A 174 -9.46 2.33 -4.17
N SER A 175 -9.28 3.61 -3.86
CA SER A 175 -8.55 4.04 -2.67
C SER A 175 -9.42 4.86 -1.73
N CYS A 176 -9.21 4.75 -0.42
CA CYS A 176 -9.82 5.64 0.56
C CYS A 176 -9.04 6.96 0.68
N GLY A 177 -8.07 7.02 1.58
CA GLY A 177 -7.18 8.18 1.78
C GLY A 177 -5.94 7.87 2.64
N CYS A 178 -5.76 6.62 3.05
CA CYS A 178 -4.67 6.19 3.93
C CYS A 178 -3.54 5.45 3.20
N PHE A 179 -3.50 5.45 1.85
CA PHE A 179 -2.43 4.82 1.09
C PHE A 179 -1.07 5.44 1.40
N GLU A 180 -0.03 4.60 1.42
CA GLU A 180 1.35 5.02 1.64
C GLU A 180 1.95 5.66 0.39
N THR A 181 1.59 5.14 -0.78
CA THR A 181 2.11 5.58 -2.08
C THR A 181 0.99 5.68 -3.11
N VAL A 182 1.20 6.53 -4.12
CA VAL A 182 0.40 6.56 -5.35
C VAL A 182 1.28 6.09 -6.49
N VAL A 183 0.76 5.14 -7.29
CA VAL A 183 1.32 4.74 -8.57
C VAL A 183 0.53 5.43 -9.67
N ALA A 184 1.21 6.12 -10.57
CA ALA A 184 0.62 6.85 -11.68
C ALA A 184 1.31 6.46 -12.99
N VAL A 185 0.54 6.32 -14.07
CA VAL A 185 1.12 6.09 -15.39
C VAL A 185 1.80 7.38 -15.90
N LEU A 186 2.95 7.18 -16.56
CA LEU A 186 3.63 8.18 -17.38
C LEU A 186 3.48 7.77 -18.86
N PRO A 187 2.43 8.24 -19.57
CA PRO A 187 2.11 7.83 -20.94
C PRO A 187 3.27 7.88 -21.94
N MET A 188 4.11 8.92 -21.92
CA MET A 188 5.24 9.07 -22.84
C MET A 188 6.31 7.99 -22.65
N THR A 189 6.38 7.39 -21.47
CA THR A 189 7.37 6.37 -21.12
C THR A 189 6.85 4.95 -21.31
N GLY A 190 5.52 4.77 -21.41
CA GLY A 190 4.87 3.45 -21.33
C GLY A 190 5.04 2.75 -19.96
N GLY A 191 5.49 3.50 -18.94
CA GLY A 191 5.76 3.01 -17.60
C GLY A 191 4.98 3.75 -16.52
N VAL A 192 5.35 3.50 -15.28
CA VAL A 192 4.71 4.08 -14.09
C VAL A 192 5.72 4.75 -13.18
N MET A 193 5.30 5.83 -12.56
CA MET A 193 5.99 6.43 -11.42
C MET A 193 5.31 6.03 -10.11
N VAL A 194 6.07 6.06 -9.02
CA VAL A 194 5.52 5.94 -7.66
C VAL A 194 5.97 7.09 -6.78
N VAL A 195 5.07 7.64 -5.97
CA VAL A 195 5.38 8.71 -5.03
C VAL A 195 4.81 8.39 -3.64
N PRO A 196 5.59 8.47 -2.55
CA PRO A 196 5.11 8.26 -1.20
C PRO A 196 4.48 9.53 -0.61
N ARG A 197 3.66 9.34 0.42
CA ARG A 197 2.99 10.43 1.17
C ARG A 197 3.97 11.47 1.72
N GLU A 198 5.17 11.03 2.08
CA GLU A 198 6.20 11.87 2.69
C GLU A 198 6.90 12.80 1.70
N HIS A 199 6.73 12.61 0.38
CA HIS A 199 7.41 13.41 -0.64
C HIS A 199 6.63 14.70 -0.95
N PRO A 200 7.19 15.90 -0.68
CA PRO A 200 6.47 17.17 -0.76
C PRO A 200 6.53 17.84 -2.14
N ASP A 201 7.36 17.35 -3.04
CA ASP A 201 7.73 18.01 -4.28
C ASP A 201 6.87 17.59 -5.47
N MET A 202 7.07 18.26 -6.59
CA MET A 202 6.45 17.92 -7.85
C MET A 202 7.05 16.63 -8.39
N THR A 203 6.21 15.85 -9.06
CA THR A 203 6.61 14.59 -9.68
C THR A 203 6.51 14.69 -11.21
N PRO A 204 7.10 13.73 -11.96
CA PRO A 204 7.07 13.75 -13.41
C PRO A 204 5.67 13.80 -14.03
N CYS A 205 4.62 13.34 -13.35
CA CYS A 205 3.24 13.44 -13.83
C CYS A 205 2.61 14.84 -13.66
N GLY A 206 3.41 15.86 -13.29
CA GLY A 206 2.95 17.24 -13.14
C GLY A 206 2.08 17.49 -11.91
N MET A 207 2.13 16.63 -10.90
CA MET A 207 1.36 16.76 -9.65
C MET A 207 2.20 16.43 -8.42
N LYS A 208 1.86 17.04 -7.27
CA LYS A 208 2.35 16.61 -5.95
C LYS A 208 1.55 15.41 -5.46
N PHE A 209 2.07 14.71 -4.44
CA PHE A 209 1.33 13.64 -3.76
C PHE A 209 -0.06 14.10 -3.28
N SER A 210 -0.18 15.30 -2.70
CA SER A 210 -1.47 15.81 -2.18
C SER A 210 -2.54 15.96 -3.27
N THR A 211 -2.14 16.42 -4.47
CA THR A 211 -3.05 16.55 -5.62
C THR A 211 -3.44 15.17 -6.14
N LEU A 212 -2.46 14.27 -6.33
CA LEU A 212 -2.71 12.88 -6.72
C LEU A 212 -3.64 12.17 -5.73
N ALA A 213 -3.44 12.36 -4.44
CA ALA A 213 -4.26 11.76 -3.40
C ALA A 213 -5.72 12.21 -3.49
N GLY A 214 -5.98 13.46 -3.88
CA GLY A 214 -7.32 13.96 -4.14
C GLY A 214 -7.99 13.32 -5.36
N SER A 215 -7.22 12.96 -6.39
CA SER A 215 -7.72 12.31 -7.61
C SER A 215 -7.97 10.80 -7.46
N VAL A 216 -7.19 10.13 -6.61
CA VAL A 216 -7.23 8.66 -6.43
C VAL A 216 -8.11 8.24 -5.25
N GLY A 217 -8.25 9.12 -4.25
CA GLY A 217 -9.06 8.85 -3.06
C GLY A 217 -10.57 8.89 -3.30
N GLY A 218 -11.32 8.54 -2.26
CA GLY A 218 -12.80 8.67 -2.26
C GLY A 218 -13.57 7.44 -2.70
N GLY A 219 -12.91 6.32 -2.97
CA GLY A 219 -13.59 5.05 -3.26
C GLY A 219 -14.12 4.94 -4.70
N VAL A 220 -13.52 5.66 -5.64
CA VAL A 220 -13.79 5.58 -7.08
C VAL A 220 -12.67 4.82 -7.81
N GLN A 221 -12.99 4.22 -8.96
CA GLN A 221 -12.00 3.60 -9.83
C GLN A 221 -11.40 4.65 -10.75
N THR A 222 -10.07 4.76 -10.71
CA THR A 222 -9.32 5.74 -11.50
C THR A 222 -8.26 5.01 -12.33
N PRO A 223 -8.63 4.43 -13.48
CA PRO A 223 -7.68 3.79 -14.40
C PRO A 223 -6.41 4.63 -14.61
N GLY A 224 -5.25 4.01 -14.46
CA GLY A 224 -3.95 4.69 -14.56
C GLY A 224 -3.43 5.29 -13.25
N PHE A 225 -4.23 5.30 -12.18
CA PHE A 225 -3.81 5.80 -10.87
C PHE A 225 -4.31 4.92 -9.72
N ILE A 226 -3.41 4.38 -8.91
CA ILE A 226 -3.78 3.54 -7.76
C ILE A 226 -3.03 3.93 -6.49
N GLY A 227 -3.72 3.90 -5.36
CA GLY A 227 -3.12 4.00 -4.04
C GLY A 227 -2.70 2.61 -3.55
N VAL A 228 -1.45 2.45 -3.15
CA VAL A 228 -0.89 1.15 -2.69
C VAL A 228 0.06 1.34 -1.52
N SER A 229 0.33 0.23 -0.82
CA SER A 229 1.35 0.18 0.22
C SER A 229 2.74 0.07 -0.39
N LYS A 230 3.77 0.46 0.37
CA LYS A 230 5.18 0.32 -0.05
C LYS A 230 5.54 -1.15 -0.30
N PHE A 231 4.97 -2.06 0.47
CA PHE A 231 5.18 -3.51 0.32
C PHE A 231 4.72 -4.02 -1.05
N PHE A 232 3.56 -3.56 -1.52
CA PHE A 232 2.98 -4.05 -2.79
C PHE A 232 3.88 -3.73 -3.99
N LEU A 233 4.69 -2.66 -3.95
CA LEU A 233 5.62 -2.30 -5.03
C LEU A 233 6.64 -3.40 -5.37
N THR A 234 6.99 -4.23 -4.38
CA THR A 234 7.95 -5.34 -4.54
C THR A 234 7.28 -6.71 -4.62
N SER A 235 5.95 -6.75 -4.64
CA SER A 235 5.21 -7.99 -4.77
C SER A 235 5.39 -8.64 -6.15
N LYS A 236 5.33 -9.96 -6.20
CA LYS A 236 5.25 -10.71 -7.48
C LYS A 236 3.94 -10.43 -8.24
N LYS A 237 2.94 -9.91 -7.53
CA LYS A 237 1.63 -9.48 -8.07
C LYS A 237 1.51 -7.99 -8.31
N PHE A 238 2.56 -7.20 -8.05
CA PHE A 238 2.57 -5.78 -8.34
C PHE A 238 2.21 -5.55 -9.81
N ILE A 239 1.05 -4.94 -10.08
CA ILE A 239 0.48 -4.65 -11.42
C ILE A 239 0.85 -5.71 -12.49
N LYS A 240 0.77 -6.99 -12.12
CA LYS A 240 1.30 -8.10 -12.94
C LYS A 240 0.64 -8.15 -14.32
N ALA A 241 -0.64 -7.80 -14.41
CA ALA A 241 -1.35 -7.73 -15.68
C ALA A 241 -0.74 -6.68 -16.62
N ASP A 242 -0.23 -5.57 -16.08
CA ASP A 242 0.25 -4.45 -16.86
C ASP A 242 1.77 -4.49 -17.09
N GLY A 243 2.44 -5.62 -16.82
CA GLY A 243 3.88 -5.80 -17.00
C GLY A 243 4.71 -5.66 -15.70
N GLY A 244 4.04 -5.39 -14.59
CA GLY A 244 4.59 -5.52 -13.24
C GLY A 244 5.78 -4.60 -12.93
N PHE A 245 6.72 -5.14 -12.16
CA PHE A 245 7.87 -4.39 -11.64
C PHE A 245 8.71 -3.70 -12.73
N LYS A 246 8.77 -4.28 -13.94
CA LYS A 246 9.50 -3.73 -15.10
C LYS A 246 8.91 -2.42 -15.63
N ARG A 247 7.68 -2.05 -15.24
CA ARG A 247 7.06 -0.77 -15.60
C ARG A 247 7.55 0.40 -14.75
N LEU A 248 8.18 0.15 -13.60
CA LEU A 248 8.57 1.22 -12.69
C LEU A 248 9.73 2.04 -13.28
N VAL A 249 9.45 3.26 -13.74
CA VAL A 249 10.46 4.13 -14.39
C VAL A 249 10.95 5.26 -13.50
N TRP A 250 10.19 5.63 -12.46
CA TRP A 250 10.55 6.72 -11.57
C TRP A 250 10.06 6.50 -10.13
N MET A 251 10.91 6.84 -9.16
CA MET A 251 10.54 6.92 -7.75
C MET A 251 11.46 7.87 -6.99
N PRO A 252 10.99 8.55 -5.92
CA PRO A 252 11.87 9.41 -5.15
C PRO A 252 13.01 8.62 -4.51
N LYS A 253 14.20 9.21 -4.47
CA LYS A 253 15.40 8.63 -3.86
C LYS A 253 15.13 8.20 -2.43
N MET A 254 14.40 9.00 -1.64
CA MET A 254 14.07 8.63 -0.25
C MET A 254 13.35 7.28 -0.17
N LEU A 255 12.38 7.03 -1.06
CA LEU A 255 11.62 5.77 -1.09
C LEU A 255 12.50 4.64 -1.62
N LYS A 256 13.29 4.92 -2.66
CA LYS A 256 14.24 3.97 -3.25
C LYS A 256 15.23 3.45 -2.22
N GLU A 257 15.77 4.32 -1.37
CA GLU A 257 16.66 3.95 -0.26
C GLU A 257 15.91 3.22 0.85
N GLU A 258 14.73 3.70 1.22
CA GLU A 258 13.92 3.12 2.29
C GLU A 258 13.61 1.64 2.06
N ILE A 259 13.20 1.28 0.83
CA ILE A 259 12.86 -0.10 0.46
C ILE A 259 13.92 -0.75 -0.44
N ARG A 260 15.16 -0.24 -0.45
CA ARG A 260 16.26 -0.69 -1.34
C ARG A 260 16.47 -2.20 -1.31
N GLU A 261 16.55 -2.80 -0.11
CA GLU A 261 16.75 -4.25 0.02
C GLU A 261 15.62 -5.06 -0.62
N ALA A 262 14.38 -4.59 -0.52
CA ALA A 262 13.22 -5.28 -1.09
C ALA A 262 13.18 -5.12 -2.62
N LEU A 263 13.48 -3.91 -3.12
CA LEU A 263 13.64 -3.64 -4.55
C LEU A 263 14.75 -4.51 -5.15
N GLN A 264 15.92 -4.57 -4.50
CA GLN A 264 17.07 -5.35 -4.96
C GLN A 264 16.74 -6.84 -5.04
N ARG A 265 16.12 -7.40 -3.98
CA ARG A 265 15.64 -8.79 -4.03
C ARG A 265 14.68 -9.02 -5.19
N ARG A 266 13.74 -8.09 -5.40
CA ARG A 266 12.76 -8.24 -6.49
C ARG A 266 13.43 -8.17 -7.87
N SER A 267 14.41 -7.31 -8.04
CA SER A 267 15.26 -7.19 -9.23
C SER A 267 16.03 -8.48 -9.53
N GLU A 268 16.61 -9.10 -8.51
CA GLU A 268 17.28 -10.41 -8.64
C GLU A 268 16.29 -11.52 -9.02
N GLU A 269 15.11 -11.56 -8.41
CA GLU A 269 14.06 -12.54 -8.72
C GLU A 269 13.54 -12.46 -10.17
N ILE A 270 13.65 -11.30 -10.82
CA ILE A 270 13.28 -11.11 -12.23
C ILE A 270 14.51 -11.15 -13.15
N GLU A 271 15.66 -11.59 -12.64
CA GLU A 271 16.92 -11.74 -13.36
C GLU A 271 17.47 -10.40 -13.94
N MET A 272 17.22 -9.30 -13.24
CA MET A 272 17.67 -7.95 -13.60
C MET A 272 18.35 -7.24 -12.41
N PRO A 273 19.51 -7.71 -11.91
CA PRO A 273 20.12 -7.21 -10.68
C PRO A 273 20.51 -5.72 -10.74
N ASP A 274 20.68 -5.15 -11.93
CA ASP A 274 21.00 -3.75 -12.20
C ASP A 274 19.75 -2.86 -12.40
N PHE A 275 18.54 -3.41 -12.25
CA PHE A 275 17.30 -2.72 -12.58
C PHE A 275 17.09 -1.45 -11.77
N LEU A 276 17.54 -1.40 -10.51
CA LEU A 276 17.41 -0.20 -9.67
C LEU A 276 18.12 0.99 -10.30
N ASP A 277 19.26 0.81 -10.96
CA ASP A 277 20.02 1.89 -11.58
C ASP A 277 19.32 2.45 -12.84
N LYS A 278 18.31 1.72 -13.34
CA LYS A 278 17.49 2.12 -14.49
C LYS A 278 16.21 2.86 -14.08
N ILE A 279 15.88 2.91 -12.79
CA ILE A 279 14.74 3.69 -12.26
C ILE A 279 15.21 5.10 -11.91
N ALA A 280 14.67 6.10 -12.60
CA ALA A 280 14.97 7.51 -12.35
C ALA A 280 14.50 7.96 -10.96
N THR A 281 15.14 9.00 -10.45
CA THR A 281 14.75 9.72 -9.23
C THR A 281 14.59 11.21 -9.53
N GLU A 282 14.21 12.00 -8.53
CA GLU A 282 14.19 13.46 -8.60
C GLU A 282 15.56 14.09 -8.91
N GLU A 283 16.67 13.36 -8.73
CA GLU A 283 18.01 13.81 -9.12
C GLU A 283 18.28 13.63 -10.63
N ASP A 284 17.53 12.75 -11.29
CA ASP A 284 17.70 12.40 -12.71
C ASP A 284 16.69 13.13 -13.60
N ALA A 285 15.43 13.24 -13.13
CA ALA A 285 14.31 13.78 -13.89
C ALA A 285 13.19 14.28 -12.95
N VAL A 286 12.64 15.46 -13.25
CA VAL A 286 11.48 16.04 -12.55
C VAL A 286 10.27 16.23 -13.45
N THR A 287 10.42 16.00 -14.75
CA THR A 287 9.35 16.00 -15.77
C THR A 287 9.26 14.67 -16.51
N GLU A 288 8.10 14.36 -17.08
CA GLU A 288 7.91 13.13 -17.86
C GLU A 288 8.85 13.01 -19.07
N GLU A 289 9.15 14.12 -19.75
CA GLU A 289 10.10 14.16 -20.88
C GLU A 289 11.53 13.83 -20.43
N GLU A 290 11.96 14.36 -19.28
CA GLU A 290 13.27 14.02 -18.71
C GLU A 290 13.34 12.54 -18.30
N VAL A 291 12.25 11.98 -17.77
CA VAL A 291 12.18 10.54 -17.47
C VAL A 291 12.35 9.74 -18.76
N LEU A 292 11.65 10.10 -19.85
CA LEU A 292 11.79 9.44 -21.15
C LEU A 292 13.24 9.46 -21.66
N ASN A 293 13.90 10.63 -21.58
CA ASN A 293 15.30 10.77 -21.98
C ASN A 293 16.25 9.90 -21.12
N PHE A 294 16.01 9.85 -19.80
CA PHE A 294 16.79 9.00 -18.89
C PHE A 294 16.63 7.52 -19.23
N ILE A 295 15.40 7.03 -19.36
CA ILE A 295 15.14 5.61 -19.60
C ILE A 295 15.71 5.12 -20.95
N GLN A 296 15.73 5.99 -21.97
CA GLN A 296 16.37 5.71 -23.26
C GLN A 296 17.89 5.58 -23.11
N LYS A 297 18.53 6.48 -22.37
CA LYS A 297 19.98 6.47 -22.15
C LYS A 297 20.46 5.22 -21.41
N VAL A 298 19.70 4.75 -20.42
CA VAL A 298 20.06 3.59 -19.58
C VAL A 298 19.53 2.26 -20.11
N GLY A 299 18.78 2.27 -21.22
CA GLY A 299 18.18 1.07 -21.80
C GLY A 299 17.19 0.40 -20.85
N HIS A 300 16.23 1.16 -20.34
CA HIS A 300 15.20 0.62 -19.44
C HIS A 300 14.31 -0.41 -20.17
N PRO A 301 13.95 -1.55 -19.55
CA PRO A 301 13.19 -2.63 -20.21
C PRO A 301 11.82 -2.19 -20.73
N VAL A 302 11.22 -1.14 -20.16
CA VAL A 302 9.90 -0.63 -20.59
C VAL A 302 9.85 -0.25 -22.08
N LEU A 303 11.00 0.12 -22.66
CA LEU A 303 11.10 0.55 -24.06
C LEU A 303 10.83 -0.59 -25.06
N GLU A 304 10.99 -1.83 -24.62
CA GLU A 304 10.77 -3.06 -25.41
C GLU A 304 9.43 -3.72 -25.07
N MET A 305 8.64 -3.15 -24.15
CA MET A 305 7.37 -3.70 -23.72
C MET A 305 6.23 -3.20 -24.59
N GLU A 306 5.18 -4.02 -24.73
CA GLU A 306 3.94 -3.59 -25.38
C GLU A 306 3.33 -2.38 -24.66
N SER A 307 2.51 -1.61 -25.37
CA SER A 307 1.80 -0.49 -24.76
C SER A 307 0.88 -0.97 -23.63
N MET A 308 0.77 -0.15 -22.57
CA MET A 308 -0.25 -0.36 -21.53
C MET A 308 -1.67 0.04 -21.99
N PHE A 309 -1.76 0.71 -23.15
CA PHE A 309 -2.96 1.33 -23.72
C PHE A 309 -3.10 1.09 -25.22
#